data_AF-A0A9W6EX54-F1
#
_entry.id   AF-A0A9W6EX54-F1
#
_cell.length_a   1.000
_cell.length_b   1.000
_cell.length_c   1.000
_cell.angle_alpha   90.00
_cell.angle_beta   90.00
_cell.angle_gamma   90.00
#
_symmetry.space_group_name_H-M   'P 1'
#
loop_
_entity.id
_entity.type
_entity.pdbx_description
1 polymer ?
#
loop_
_entity_poly.entity_id
_entity_poly.type
_entity_poly.pdbx_seq_one_letter_code
_entity_poly.pdbx_strand_id
1 'polypeptide(L)'
;MEKRLEKQEAKKDNSEQLKQMQGYRDTDDRLIEEGVARAVAELLEDGQVIFGTRYPYQSAVGDLDGLVVGRQDGCNVVVLVEAKHNMDTQARKAQSELFASVKTWEWLKGLSAEERESDETVLADYQSLHLAEYGERAVVLAFGGSKFSESVVKKQFNLQMPWIYVVANSMGKFKAQTLPQVG
;
A
#
# COMPACT_ATOMS: atom_id res chain seq x y z
N MET A 1 -38.50 3.27 -33.60
CA MET A 1 -37.08 2.88 -33.70
C MET A 1 -36.20 3.87 -32.95
N GLU A 2 -36.48 5.17 -33.07
CA GLU A 2 -35.79 6.30 -32.39
C GLU A 2 -35.67 6.14 -30.86
N LYS A 3 -36.76 5.83 -30.14
CA LYS A 3 -36.71 5.61 -28.67
C LYS A 3 -35.80 4.47 -28.19
N ARG A 4 -35.42 3.53 -29.07
CA ARG A 4 -34.46 2.45 -28.75
C ARG A 4 -33.01 2.89 -28.97
N LEU A 5 -32.76 3.78 -29.93
CA LEU A 5 -31.45 4.37 -30.21
C LEU A 5 -31.08 5.37 -29.11
N GLU A 6 -32.00 6.25 -28.71
CA GLU A 6 -31.77 7.22 -27.61
C GLU A 6 -31.45 6.53 -26.27
N LYS A 7 -32.10 5.39 -25.97
CA LYS A 7 -31.81 4.59 -24.77
C LYS A 7 -30.47 3.85 -24.84
N GLN A 8 -29.93 3.58 -26.04
CA GLN A 8 -28.62 2.96 -26.21
C GLN A 8 -27.50 4.01 -26.14
N GLU A 9 -27.71 5.20 -26.70
CA GLU A 9 -26.78 6.33 -26.61
C GLU A 9 -26.64 6.81 -25.17
N ALA A 10 -27.75 7.03 -24.44
CA ALA A 10 -27.71 7.41 -23.02
C ALA A 10 -27.02 6.37 -22.11
N LYS A 11 -27.04 5.07 -22.48
CA LYS A 11 -26.32 4.01 -21.76
C LYS A 11 -24.83 4.01 -22.07
N LYS A 12 -24.43 4.34 -23.30
CA LYS A 12 -23.02 4.49 -23.68
C LYS A 12 -22.41 5.72 -23.01
N ASP A 13 -23.12 6.86 -23.05
CA ASP A 13 -22.66 8.10 -22.40
C ASP A 13 -22.50 7.92 -20.89
N ASN A 14 -23.43 7.25 -20.22
CA ASN A 14 -23.32 6.97 -18.78
C ASN A 14 -22.17 5.99 -18.46
N SER A 15 -21.90 5.00 -19.33
CA SER A 15 -20.77 4.08 -19.19
C SER A 15 -19.42 4.80 -19.39
N GLU A 16 -19.33 5.72 -20.34
CA GLU A 16 -18.12 6.52 -20.57
C GLU A 16 -17.88 7.53 -19.43
N GLN A 17 -18.93 8.17 -18.91
CA GLN A 17 -18.83 9.03 -17.72
C GLN A 17 -18.37 8.24 -16.49
N LEU A 18 -18.90 7.04 -16.25
CA LEU A 18 -18.46 6.17 -15.15
C LEU A 18 -16.99 5.77 -15.29
N LYS A 19 -16.52 5.44 -16.50
CA LYS A 19 -15.11 5.13 -16.77
C LYS A 19 -14.20 6.35 -16.56
N GLN A 20 -14.64 7.53 -16.99
CA GLN A 20 -13.89 8.77 -16.74
C GLN A 20 -13.80 9.08 -15.24
N MET A 21 -14.91 8.96 -14.50
CA MET A 21 -14.92 9.13 -13.04
C MET A 21 -14.03 8.12 -12.32
N GLN A 22 -14.01 6.87 -12.79
CA GLN A 22 -13.13 5.84 -12.27
C GLN A 22 -11.65 6.19 -12.51
N GLY A 23 -11.31 6.71 -13.69
CA GLY A 23 -9.94 7.18 -13.99
C GLY A 23 -9.47 8.33 -13.10
N TYR A 24 -10.35 9.28 -12.75
CA TYR A 24 -10.00 10.35 -11.79
C TYR A 24 -9.75 9.80 -10.39
N ARG A 25 -10.63 8.90 -9.92
CA ARG A 25 -10.50 8.29 -8.61
C ARG A 25 -9.23 7.43 -8.48
N ASP A 26 -8.92 6.65 -9.50
CA ASP A 26 -7.69 5.84 -9.54
C ASP A 26 -6.42 6.73 -9.53
N THR A 27 -6.51 7.94 -10.06
CA THR A 27 -5.41 8.92 -10.02
C THR A 27 -5.26 9.52 -8.62
N ASP A 28 -6.37 9.88 -7.96
CA ASP A 28 -6.35 10.43 -6.60
C ASP A 28 -5.86 9.41 -5.57
N ASP A 29 -6.28 8.14 -5.69
CA ASP A 29 -5.83 7.07 -4.80
C ASP A 29 -4.31 6.84 -4.95
N ARG A 30 -3.77 6.81 -6.17
CA ARG A 30 -2.31 6.70 -6.42
C ARG A 30 -1.51 7.85 -5.83
N LEU A 31 -2.01 9.08 -5.89
CA LEU A 31 -1.33 10.23 -5.29
C LEU A 31 -1.23 10.11 -3.77
N ILE A 32 -2.23 9.49 -3.13
CA ILE A 32 -2.21 9.21 -1.70
C ILE A 32 -1.22 8.08 -1.41
N GLU A 33 -1.25 6.99 -2.16
CA GLU A 33 -0.32 5.86 -2.06
C GLU A 33 1.15 6.36 -2.16
N GLU A 34 1.48 7.11 -3.21
CA GLU A 34 2.81 7.71 -3.39
C GLU A 34 3.17 8.68 -2.27
N GLY A 35 2.23 9.54 -1.85
CA GLY A 35 2.45 10.51 -0.79
C GLY A 35 2.80 9.85 0.55
N VAL A 36 2.10 8.76 0.86
CA VAL A 36 2.35 7.98 2.08
C VAL A 36 3.71 7.28 1.99
N ALA A 37 4.00 6.58 0.88
CA ALA A 37 5.28 5.87 0.71
C ALA A 37 6.48 6.81 0.77
N ARG A 38 6.40 8.01 0.15
CA ARG A 38 7.46 9.03 0.24
C ARG A 38 7.66 9.54 1.65
N ALA A 39 6.58 9.82 2.38
CA ALA A 39 6.69 10.27 3.76
C ALA A 39 7.34 9.20 4.67
N VAL A 40 7.10 7.92 4.42
CA VAL A 40 7.79 6.81 5.09
C VAL A 40 9.28 6.81 4.73
N ALA A 41 9.64 6.94 3.45
CA ALA A 41 11.03 6.99 3.02
C ALA A 41 11.79 8.18 3.66
N GLU A 42 11.17 9.35 3.73
CA GLU A 42 11.76 10.54 4.37
C GLU A 42 11.99 10.39 5.89
N LEU A 43 11.24 9.50 6.55
CA LEU A 43 11.41 9.22 7.97
C LEU A 43 12.60 8.29 8.24
N LEU A 44 12.93 7.40 7.31
CA LEU A 44 13.98 6.40 7.47
C LEU A 44 15.36 6.97 7.10
N GLU A 45 16.39 6.50 7.78
CA GLU A 45 17.77 6.69 7.32
C GLU A 45 17.98 5.94 5.99
N ASP A 46 18.60 6.60 5.01
CA ASP A 46 18.80 6.05 3.66
C ASP A 46 17.50 5.50 3.01
N GLY A 47 16.36 6.13 3.32
CA GLY A 47 15.06 5.66 2.88
C GLY A 47 14.85 5.75 1.36
N GLN A 48 14.37 4.66 0.76
CA GLN A 48 14.09 4.57 -0.67
C GLN A 48 12.74 3.88 -0.91
N VAL A 49 11.91 4.47 -1.76
CA VAL A 49 10.71 3.83 -2.30
C VAL A 49 11.12 2.86 -3.41
N ILE A 50 10.82 1.57 -3.25
CA ILE A 50 11.13 0.53 -4.23
C ILE A 50 10.04 0.49 -5.31
N PHE A 51 8.77 0.54 -4.90
CA PHE A 51 7.66 0.79 -5.82
C PHE A 51 6.47 1.44 -5.10
N GLY A 52 5.67 2.17 -5.88
CA GLY A 52 4.51 2.90 -5.38
C GLY A 52 3.22 2.67 -6.19
N THR A 53 3.14 1.68 -7.08
CA THR A 53 1.90 1.35 -7.81
C THR A 53 1.90 -0.07 -8.38
N ARG A 54 0.71 -0.70 -8.36
CA ARG A 54 0.26 -1.92 -9.06
C ARG A 54 0.96 -2.16 -10.41
N TYR A 55 1.72 -3.24 -10.56
CA TYR A 55 2.18 -3.70 -11.87
C TYR A 55 1.15 -4.64 -12.51
N PRO A 56 0.94 -4.56 -13.84
CA PRO A 56 0.21 -5.60 -14.54
C PRO A 56 0.93 -6.94 -14.35
N TYR A 57 0.17 -8.02 -14.13
CA TYR A 57 0.63 -9.42 -13.97
C TYR A 57 1.03 -9.88 -12.56
N GLN A 58 0.93 -9.05 -11.51
CA GLN A 58 1.12 -9.48 -10.12
C GLN A 58 -0.21 -9.98 -9.53
N SER A 59 -0.27 -11.23 -9.10
CA SER A 59 -1.52 -11.86 -8.62
C SER A 59 -1.73 -11.69 -7.12
N ALA A 60 -0.67 -11.68 -6.30
CA ALA A 60 -0.77 -11.53 -4.85
C ALA A 60 -0.08 -10.29 -4.27
N VAL A 61 0.97 -9.77 -4.93
CA VAL A 61 1.69 -8.56 -4.47
C VAL A 61 1.08 -7.26 -4.98
N GLY A 62 0.28 -7.33 -6.07
CA GLY A 62 -0.30 -6.17 -6.72
C GLY A 62 -1.22 -5.33 -5.82
N ASP A 63 -1.67 -5.84 -4.68
CA ASP A 63 -2.50 -5.09 -3.74
C ASP A 63 -1.71 -4.28 -2.69
N LEU A 64 -0.37 -4.33 -2.70
CA LEU A 64 0.45 -3.48 -1.83
C LEU A 64 0.53 -2.05 -2.40
N ASP A 65 0.15 -1.07 -1.59
CA ASP A 65 0.14 0.35 -1.97
C ASP A 65 1.57 0.95 -2.02
N GLY A 66 2.53 0.35 -1.33
CA GLY A 66 3.93 0.72 -1.47
C GLY A 66 4.91 -0.17 -0.73
N LEU A 67 6.15 -0.21 -1.23
CA LEU A 67 7.29 -0.88 -0.60
C LEU A 67 8.41 0.13 -0.40
N VAL A 68 8.83 0.31 0.84
CA VAL A 68 9.92 1.23 1.20
C VAL A 68 11.01 0.45 1.92
N VAL A 69 12.26 0.80 1.68
CA VAL A 69 13.40 0.25 2.43
C VAL A 69 14.18 1.38 3.06
N GLY A 70 14.91 1.08 4.13
CA GLY A 70 15.78 2.05 4.79
C GLY A 70 16.35 1.48 6.07
N ARG A 71 16.76 2.37 6.97
CA ARG A 71 17.24 2.04 8.31
C ARG A 71 16.40 2.74 9.38
N GLN A 72 16.10 2.00 10.43
CA GLN A 72 15.39 2.49 11.61
C GLN A 72 16.08 1.94 12.86
N ASP A 73 16.42 2.83 13.79
CA ASP A 73 17.10 2.47 15.05
C ASP A 73 18.36 1.60 14.84
N GLY A 74 19.11 1.89 13.77
CA GLY A 74 20.33 1.17 13.37
C GLY A 74 20.10 -0.13 12.58
N CYS A 75 18.87 -0.62 12.47
CA CYS A 75 18.51 -1.86 11.78
C CYS A 75 18.06 -1.61 10.34
N ASN A 76 18.42 -2.50 9.42
CA ASN A 76 17.89 -2.49 8.05
C ASN A 76 16.43 -2.99 8.07
N VAL A 77 15.52 -2.17 7.55
CA VAL A 77 14.09 -2.46 7.53
C VAL A 77 13.54 -2.47 6.12
N VAL A 78 12.45 -3.21 5.96
CA VAL A 78 11.51 -3.09 4.85
C VAL A 78 10.16 -2.67 5.44
N VAL A 79 9.53 -1.67 4.81
CA VAL A 79 8.23 -1.15 5.23
C VAL A 79 7.19 -1.48 4.18
N LEU A 80 6.21 -2.29 4.56
CA LEU A 80 5.02 -2.55 3.76
C LEU A 80 4.02 -1.44 4.03
N VAL A 81 3.54 -0.78 2.98
CA VAL A 81 2.69 0.40 3.06
C VAL A 81 1.26 0.06 2.63
N GLU A 82 0.31 0.56 3.39
CA GLU A 82 -1.12 0.55 3.08
C GLU A 82 -1.68 1.97 3.24
N ALA A 83 -2.34 2.45 2.19
CA ALA A 83 -2.81 3.82 2.06
C ALA A 83 -4.30 3.85 1.70
N LYS A 84 -5.08 4.58 2.48
CA LYS A 84 -6.51 4.81 2.19
C LYS A 84 -6.82 6.29 2.24
N HIS A 85 -7.64 6.78 1.32
CA HIS A 85 -8.12 8.16 1.37
C HIS A 85 -8.73 8.53 2.74
N ASN A 86 -9.53 7.63 3.31
CA ASN A 86 -10.09 7.80 4.65
C ASN A 86 -9.85 6.55 5.48
N MET A 87 -8.77 6.58 6.26
CA MET A 87 -8.37 5.51 7.16
C MET A 87 -9.33 5.38 8.35
N ASP A 88 -10.00 6.45 8.77
CA ASP A 88 -10.96 6.37 9.89
C ASP A 88 -12.09 5.37 9.63
N THR A 89 -12.55 5.29 8.38
CA THR A 89 -13.61 4.37 7.97
C THR A 89 -13.10 3.05 7.41
N GLN A 90 -11.82 2.97 7.02
CA GLN A 90 -11.25 1.82 6.32
C GLN A 90 -10.15 1.10 7.10
N ALA A 91 -9.85 1.51 8.33
CA ALA A 91 -8.80 0.95 9.17
C ALA A 91 -8.77 -0.58 9.22
N ARG A 92 -9.94 -1.23 9.41
CA ARG A 92 -10.03 -2.70 9.47
C ARG A 92 -9.68 -3.36 8.14
N LYS A 93 -10.11 -2.76 7.03
CA LYS A 93 -9.83 -3.24 5.69
C LYS A 93 -8.33 -3.11 5.40
N ALA A 94 -7.76 -1.93 5.65
CA ALA A 94 -6.34 -1.65 5.53
C ALA A 94 -5.48 -2.62 6.34
N GLN A 95 -5.82 -2.90 7.60
CA GLN A 95 -5.11 -3.90 8.41
C GLN A 95 -5.19 -5.30 7.81
N SER A 96 -6.37 -5.71 7.34
CA SER A 96 -6.55 -7.03 6.73
C SER A 96 -5.71 -7.17 5.45
N GLU A 97 -5.67 -6.13 4.61
CA GLU A 97 -4.91 -6.11 3.36
C GLU A 97 -3.41 -6.15 3.67
N LEU A 98 -2.92 -5.27 4.55
CA LEU A 98 -1.50 -5.25 4.88
C LEU A 98 -1.01 -6.52 5.58
N PHE A 99 -1.81 -7.13 6.46
CA PHE A 99 -1.46 -8.42 7.06
C PHE A 99 -1.49 -9.58 6.08
N ALA A 100 -2.34 -9.53 5.03
CA ALA A 100 -2.25 -10.49 3.94
C ALA A 100 -0.90 -10.33 3.22
N SER A 101 -0.48 -9.09 2.93
CA SER A 101 0.82 -8.79 2.33
C SER A 101 2.00 -9.28 3.18
N VAL A 102 1.94 -9.14 4.51
CA VAL A 102 2.95 -9.71 5.42
C VAL A 102 3.01 -11.24 5.29
N LYS A 103 1.86 -11.92 5.29
CA LYS A 103 1.83 -13.38 5.12
C LYS A 103 2.41 -13.81 3.77
N THR A 104 2.10 -13.07 2.72
CA THR A 104 2.66 -13.30 1.38
C THR A 104 4.17 -13.10 1.37
N TRP A 105 4.67 -12.03 1.99
CA TRP A 105 6.10 -11.77 2.14
C TRP A 105 6.83 -12.94 2.82
N GLU A 106 6.35 -13.38 3.98
CA GLU A 106 6.95 -14.48 4.74
C GLU A 106 6.88 -15.82 3.97
N TRP A 107 5.75 -16.08 3.30
CA TRP A 107 5.61 -17.28 2.48
C TRP A 107 6.62 -17.29 1.33
N LEU A 108 6.69 -16.21 0.53
CA LEU A 108 7.62 -16.10 -0.60
C LEU A 108 9.09 -16.16 -0.14
N LYS A 109 9.41 -15.56 1.01
CA LYS A 109 10.75 -15.64 1.62
C LYS A 109 11.13 -17.09 1.97
N GLY A 110 10.16 -17.88 2.45
CA GLY A 110 10.38 -19.26 2.87
C GLY A 110 10.50 -20.29 1.74
N LEU A 111 10.23 -19.91 0.49
CA LEU A 111 10.31 -20.81 -0.66
C LEU A 111 11.75 -21.18 -1.01
N SER A 112 11.95 -22.46 -1.31
CA SER A 112 13.17 -22.93 -1.99
C SER A 112 13.27 -22.37 -3.42
N ALA A 113 14.46 -22.48 -4.02
CA ALA A 113 14.67 -22.04 -5.41
C ALA A 113 13.76 -22.82 -6.38
N GLU A 114 13.62 -24.13 -6.18
CA GLU A 114 12.78 -25.00 -6.99
C GLU A 114 11.29 -24.64 -6.90
N GLU A 115 10.78 -24.37 -5.69
CA GLU A 115 9.39 -23.94 -5.50
C GLU A 115 9.13 -22.55 -6.12
N ARG A 116 10.09 -21.64 -6.02
CA ARG A 116 9.98 -20.28 -6.57
C ARG A 116 9.91 -20.27 -8.09
N GLU A 117 10.68 -21.12 -8.75
CA GLU A 117 10.72 -21.22 -10.22
C GLU A 117 9.60 -22.11 -10.78
N SER A 118 8.81 -22.76 -9.91
CA SER A 118 7.73 -23.66 -10.31
C SER A 118 6.48 -22.96 -10.86
N ASP A 119 6.30 -21.67 -10.56
CA ASP A 119 5.14 -20.87 -10.95
C ASP A 119 5.58 -19.46 -11.36
N GLU A 120 5.24 -19.07 -12.60
CA GLU A 120 5.61 -17.76 -13.16
C GLU A 120 5.07 -16.58 -12.33
N THR A 121 3.89 -16.74 -11.71
CA THR A 121 3.29 -15.70 -10.87
C THR A 121 4.02 -15.56 -9.54
N VAL A 122 4.46 -16.68 -8.96
CA VAL A 122 5.28 -16.70 -7.73
C VAL A 122 6.64 -16.07 -7.98
N LEU A 123 7.28 -16.40 -9.11
CA LEU A 123 8.54 -15.79 -9.49
C LEU A 123 8.40 -14.28 -9.71
N ALA A 124 7.34 -13.85 -10.40
CA ALA A 124 7.06 -12.45 -10.64
C ALA A 124 6.84 -11.68 -9.33
N ASP A 125 6.05 -12.21 -8.40
CA ASP A 125 5.81 -11.60 -7.09
C ASP A 125 7.11 -11.54 -6.25
N TYR A 126 7.92 -12.60 -6.26
CA TYR A 126 9.21 -12.65 -5.57
C TYR A 126 10.19 -11.57 -6.09
N GLN A 127 10.30 -11.44 -7.41
CA GLN A 127 11.14 -10.44 -8.05
C GLN A 127 10.64 -9.02 -7.78
N SER A 128 9.32 -8.83 -7.82
CA SER A 128 8.68 -7.53 -7.61
C SER A 128 8.86 -7.00 -6.20
N LEU A 129 8.89 -7.89 -5.20
CA LEU A 129 9.22 -7.54 -3.82
C LEU A 129 10.72 -7.39 -3.55
N HIS A 130 11.57 -7.63 -4.57
CA HIS A 130 13.02 -7.63 -4.43
C HIS A 130 13.50 -8.54 -3.27
N LEU A 131 12.84 -9.69 -3.07
CA LEU A 131 13.09 -10.54 -1.90
C LEU A 131 14.51 -11.09 -1.82
N ALA A 132 15.22 -11.23 -2.95
CA ALA A 132 16.62 -11.60 -2.96
C ALA A 132 17.53 -10.56 -2.25
N GLU A 133 17.14 -9.28 -2.28
CA GLU A 133 17.91 -8.18 -1.70
C GLU A 133 17.39 -7.78 -0.31
N TYR A 134 16.08 -7.86 -0.10
CA TYR A 134 15.42 -7.30 1.08
C TYR A 134 14.77 -8.34 2.00
N GLY A 135 14.68 -9.61 1.60
CA GLY A 135 13.96 -10.65 2.35
C GLY A 135 14.43 -10.86 3.79
N GLU A 136 15.71 -10.60 4.09
CA GLU A 136 16.26 -10.72 5.45
C GLU A 136 16.12 -9.48 6.32
N ARG A 137 15.57 -8.38 5.79
CA ARG A 137 15.34 -7.15 6.57
C ARG A 137 14.16 -7.32 7.52
N ALA A 138 14.19 -6.57 8.64
CA ALA A 138 13.06 -6.57 9.56
C ALA A 138 11.84 -5.89 8.91
N VAL A 139 10.68 -6.54 9.00
CA VAL A 139 9.43 -6.01 8.44
C VAL A 139 8.81 -5.01 9.43
N VAL A 140 8.55 -3.81 8.93
CA VAL A 140 7.80 -2.74 9.60
C VAL A 140 6.55 -2.45 8.78
N LEU A 141 5.47 -2.03 9.43
CA LEU A 141 4.22 -1.69 8.76
C LEU A 141 4.05 -0.19 8.65
N ALA A 142 3.39 0.31 7.61
CA ALA A 142 2.97 1.70 7.54
C ALA A 142 1.52 1.81 7.10
N PHE A 143 0.77 2.65 7.82
CA PHE A 143 -0.61 2.97 7.50
C PHE A 143 -0.74 4.47 7.29
N GLY A 144 -1.33 4.87 6.16
CA GLY A 144 -1.45 6.27 5.81
C GLY A 144 -2.76 6.67 5.16
N GLY A 145 -3.10 7.95 5.26
CA GLY A 145 -4.28 8.47 4.58
C GLY A 145 -4.47 9.97 4.72
N SER A 146 -5.28 10.55 3.82
CA SER A 146 -5.66 11.96 3.86
C SER A 146 -6.47 12.29 5.11
N LYS A 147 -7.22 11.31 5.62
CA LYS A 147 -7.90 11.36 6.92
C LYS A 147 -7.55 10.14 7.74
N PHE A 148 -6.85 10.37 8.84
CA PHE A 148 -6.50 9.36 9.82
C PHE A 148 -6.45 10.06 11.19
N SER A 149 -7.34 9.69 12.10
CA SER A 149 -7.46 10.36 13.40
C SER A 149 -6.75 9.58 14.50
N GLU A 150 -6.20 10.29 15.49
CA GLU A 150 -5.59 9.66 16.66
C GLU A 150 -6.54 8.70 17.40
N SER A 151 -7.85 8.97 17.40
CA SER A 151 -8.82 8.07 18.01
C SER A 151 -8.85 6.72 17.30
N VAL A 152 -8.77 6.70 15.96
CA VAL A 152 -8.75 5.44 15.22
C VAL A 152 -7.41 4.73 15.38
N VAL A 153 -6.29 5.47 15.33
CA VAL A 153 -4.95 4.94 15.63
C VAL A 153 -4.94 4.20 16.98
N LYS A 154 -5.36 4.88 18.06
CA LYS A 154 -5.34 4.31 19.42
C LYS A 154 -6.31 3.14 19.59
N LYS A 155 -7.46 3.13 18.90
CA LYS A 155 -8.51 2.11 19.06
C LYS A 155 -8.33 0.89 18.17
N GLN A 156 -7.91 1.07 16.92
CA GLN A 156 -7.84 -0.02 15.93
C GLN A 156 -6.40 -0.53 15.76
N PHE A 157 -5.38 0.32 15.87
CA PHE A 157 -3.99 -0.04 15.57
C PHE A 157 -3.17 -0.30 16.83
N ASN A 158 -3.70 -1.10 17.76
CA ASN A 158 -2.94 -1.62 18.90
C ASN A 158 -2.12 -2.85 18.48
N LEU A 159 -1.18 -2.64 17.55
CA LEU A 159 -0.41 -3.71 16.93
C LEU A 159 0.81 -4.08 17.79
N GLN A 160 1.13 -5.38 17.85
CA GLN A 160 2.33 -5.88 18.53
C GLN A 160 3.60 -5.75 17.68
N MET A 161 3.45 -5.46 16.38
CA MET A 161 4.55 -5.26 15.44
C MET A 161 4.93 -3.76 15.36
N PRO A 162 6.20 -3.43 15.07
CA PRO A 162 6.59 -2.05 14.79
C PRO A 162 5.81 -1.49 13.60
N TRP A 163 5.30 -0.26 13.74
CA TRP A 163 4.54 0.37 12.67
C TRP A 163 4.65 1.91 12.67
N ILE A 164 4.42 2.48 11.50
CA ILE A 164 4.53 3.91 11.18
C ILE A 164 3.14 4.44 10.84
N TYR A 165 2.83 5.60 11.40
CA TYR A 165 1.59 6.31 11.17
C TYR A 165 1.84 7.50 10.24
N VAL A 166 1.05 7.62 9.17
CA VAL A 166 1.20 8.71 8.19
C VAL A 166 -0.10 9.47 8.01
N VAL A 167 -0.04 10.80 8.11
CA VAL A 167 -1.22 11.65 7.95
C VAL A 167 -0.91 12.88 7.11
N ALA A 168 -1.86 13.28 6.27
CA ALA A 168 -1.78 14.54 5.54
C ALA A 168 -2.01 15.73 6.48
N ASN A 169 -1.20 16.77 6.33
CA ASN A 169 -1.43 18.05 7.00
C ASN A 169 -2.48 18.90 6.26
N SER A 170 -2.80 20.08 6.79
CA SER A 170 -3.77 21.01 6.20
C SER A 170 -3.41 21.51 4.79
N MET A 171 -2.15 21.32 4.36
CA MET A 171 -1.65 21.66 3.03
C MET A 171 -1.62 20.45 2.09
N GLY A 172 -2.14 19.28 2.52
CA GLY A 172 -2.13 18.04 1.75
C GLY A 172 -0.77 17.33 1.72
N LYS A 173 0.23 17.77 2.50
CA LYS A 173 1.53 17.08 2.59
C LYS A 173 1.46 15.98 3.65
N PHE A 174 1.88 14.78 3.27
CA PHE A 174 1.96 13.63 4.17
C PHE A 174 3.18 13.74 5.09
N LYS A 175 2.99 13.40 6.36
CA LYS A 175 4.07 13.33 7.35
C LYS A 175 3.98 12.01 8.10
N ALA A 176 5.07 11.25 8.08
CA ALA A 176 5.21 10.03 8.85
C ALA A 176 5.66 10.31 10.28
N GLN A 177 5.17 9.52 11.22
CA GLN A 177 5.50 9.59 12.64
C GLN A 177 5.55 8.17 13.20
N THR A 178 6.56 7.88 14.02
CA THR A 178 6.51 6.72 14.91
C THR A 178 5.62 7.07 16.09
N LEU A 179 4.75 6.15 16.52
CA LEU A 179 4.00 6.39 17.75
C LEU A 179 4.99 6.56 18.92
N PRO A 180 4.75 7.51 19.83
CA PRO A 180 5.55 7.60 21.03
C PRO A 180 5.45 6.26 21.76
N GLN A 181 6.59 5.61 21.99
CA GLN A 181 6.64 4.44 22.84
C GLN A 181 6.10 4.85 24.20
N VAL A 182 5.01 4.22 24.63
CA VAL A 182 4.50 4.40 25.98
C VAL A 182 5.56 3.76 26.88
N GLY A 183 6.39 4.59 27.50
CA GLY A 183 7.37 4.18 28.50
C GLY A 183 6.73 3.78 29.82
#